data_AF-A0A8H8DPR5-F1
#
_entry.id   AF-A0A8H8DPR5-F1
#
_cell.length_a   1.000
_cell.length_b   1.000
_cell.length_c   1.000
_cell.angle_alpha   90.00
_cell.angle_beta   90.00
_cell.angle_gamma   90.00
#
_symmetry.space_group_name_H-M   'P 1'
#
loop_
_entity.id
_entity.type
_entity.pdbx_description
1 polymer ?
#
loop_
_entity_poly.entity_id
_entity_poly.type
_entity_poly.pdbx_seq_one_letter_code
_entity_poly.pdbx_strand_id
1 'polypeptide(L)'
;MNKFKERALKNQKEKIIKTQSFTDKAFLKEESNVSHNSKSKSYNKDSKNEDKIETLKSKKKHFFILSRAGKLVYSRYGDEMIISEYMGIIQIIISFFHSKEDNLKSFASKDLIVVILLEGPLYLVGISKLRESETQIKAQLNILYTQITTILTLDKLLNIFAHKENFDLKRLLGNTKIFLDALSDVIIEGEPSILLNGLQCLRLRKSIRIKIDSILIKARAEV
;
A
#
# COMPACT_ATOMS: atom_id res chain seq x y z
N MET A 1 2.50 37.68 25.05
CA MET A 1 1.88 36.85 24.00
C MET A 1 2.10 35.33 24.18
N ASN A 2 2.26 34.80 25.42
CA ASN A 2 2.58 33.37 25.65
C ASN A 2 1.55 32.59 26.51
N LYS A 3 0.61 33.24 27.20
CA LYS A 3 -0.41 32.56 28.03
C LYS A 3 -1.56 31.91 27.25
N PHE A 4 -1.82 32.33 26.00
CA PHE A 4 -2.89 31.75 25.17
C PHE A 4 -2.47 30.46 24.47
N LYS A 5 -1.20 30.31 24.12
CA LYS A 5 -0.66 29.10 23.47
C LYS A 5 -0.55 27.91 24.44
N GLU A 6 -0.18 28.17 25.70
CA GLU A 6 -0.18 27.16 26.77
C GLU A 6 -1.57 26.63 27.09
N ARG A 7 -2.59 27.50 27.13
CA ARG A 7 -3.99 27.09 27.38
C ARG A 7 -4.54 26.19 26.27
N ALA A 8 -4.18 26.44 25.01
CA ALA A 8 -4.56 25.60 23.89
C ALA A 8 -3.92 24.20 23.96
N LEU A 9 -2.65 24.11 24.36
CA LEU A 9 -1.92 22.84 24.51
C LEU A 9 -2.45 22.01 25.70
N LYS A 10 -2.83 22.68 26.80
CA LYS A 10 -3.41 22.03 27.99
C LYS A 10 -4.81 21.46 27.70
N ASN A 11 -5.64 22.21 26.97
CA ASN A 11 -6.96 21.75 26.54
C ASN A 11 -6.89 20.60 25.52
N GLN A 12 -5.86 20.54 24.66
CA GLN A 12 -5.65 19.39 23.76
C GLN A 12 -5.20 18.15 24.54
N LYS A 13 -4.30 18.27 25.52
CA LYS A 13 -3.88 17.15 26.38
C LYS A 13 -5.04 16.59 27.22
N GLU A 14 -5.89 17.44 27.79
CA GLU A 14 -7.07 16.98 28.55
C GLU A 14 -8.13 16.29 27.66
N LYS A 15 -8.24 16.69 26.39
CA LYS A 15 -9.15 16.04 25.42
C LYS A 15 -8.66 14.65 25.03
N ILE A 16 -7.35 14.46 24.85
CA ILE A 16 -6.72 13.16 24.55
C ILE A 16 -6.87 12.18 25.74
N ILE A 17 -6.66 12.65 26.97
CA ILE A 17 -6.79 11.82 28.19
C ILE A 17 -8.25 11.39 28.40
N LYS A 18 -9.22 12.28 28.13
CA LYS A 18 -10.65 11.91 28.21
C LYS A 18 -11.06 10.90 27.14
N THR A 19 -10.50 10.96 25.93
CA THR A 19 -10.75 9.96 24.87
C THR A 19 -10.17 8.59 25.22
N GLN A 20 -9.00 8.52 25.84
CA GLN A 20 -8.40 7.27 26.34
C GLN A 20 -9.23 6.63 27.46
N SER A 21 -9.75 7.42 28.41
CA SER A 21 -10.59 6.87 29.49
C SER A 21 -11.98 6.37 29.04
N PHE A 22 -12.43 6.80 27.86
CA PHE A 22 -13.73 6.43 27.30
C PHE A 22 -13.64 5.15 26.44
N THR A 23 -12.49 4.86 25.82
CA THR A 23 -12.27 3.63 25.05
C THR A 23 -12.08 2.39 25.93
N ASP A 24 -11.53 2.56 27.14
CA ASP A 24 -11.27 1.41 28.03
C ASP A 24 -12.53 0.87 28.73
N LYS A 25 -13.59 1.68 28.86
CA LYS A 25 -14.86 1.25 29.48
C LYS A 25 -15.85 0.63 28.49
N ALA A 26 -15.72 0.90 27.20
CA ALA A 26 -16.58 0.32 26.17
C ALA A 26 -16.19 -1.13 25.81
N PHE A 27 -14.98 -1.56 26.17
CA PHE A 27 -14.43 -2.87 25.77
C PHE A 27 -14.73 -4.00 26.78
N LEU A 28 -15.42 -3.75 27.91
CA LEU A 28 -15.61 -4.73 29.00
C LEU A 28 -17.07 -5.01 29.38
N LYS A 29 -18.05 -4.72 28.52
CA LYS A 29 -19.46 -5.09 28.76
C LYS A 29 -20.16 -5.50 27.47
N GLU A 30 -19.88 -6.70 26.98
CA GLU A 30 -20.81 -7.39 26.07
C GLU A 30 -20.56 -8.91 26.05
N GLU A 31 -20.44 -9.52 27.24
CA GLU A 31 -20.66 -10.96 27.39
C GLU A 31 -21.60 -11.21 28.58
N SER A 32 -22.90 -11.20 28.31
CA SER A 32 -23.85 -12.07 28.98
C SER A 32 -25.23 -11.96 28.32
N ASN A 33 -25.72 -13.12 27.89
CA ASN A 33 -27.09 -13.43 27.44
C ASN A 33 -27.40 -13.20 25.96
N VAL A 34 -27.25 -14.25 25.13
CA VAL A 34 -28.39 -15.02 24.56
C VAL A 34 -27.85 -16.35 24.02
N SER A 35 -28.24 -17.46 24.64
CA SER A 35 -28.10 -18.83 24.11
C SER A 35 -29.37 -19.23 23.37
N HIS A 36 -29.30 -19.40 22.04
CA HIS A 36 -29.50 -20.68 21.35
C HIS A 36 -29.60 -20.49 19.82
N ASN A 37 -28.87 -21.38 19.13
CA ASN A 37 -29.08 -21.87 17.77
C ASN A 37 -28.42 -21.14 16.57
N SER A 38 -27.10 -21.37 16.40
CA SER A 38 -26.47 -21.61 15.08
C SER A 38 -25.01 -22.10 15.23
N LYS A 39 -24.81 -23.23 15.95
CA LYS A 39 -23.51 -23.93 16.04
C LYS A 39 -23.20 -24.68 14.73
N SER A 40 -22.79 -23.95 13.69
CA SER A 40 -22.18 -24.57 12.48
C SER A 40 -21.33 -23.62 11.61
N LYS A 41 -21.09 -22.37 12.03
CA LYS A 41 -20.31 -21.39 11.22
C LYS A 41 -18.96 -20.94 11.80
N SER A 42 -18.62 -21.28 13.04
CA SER A 42 -17.37 -20.81 13.68
C SER A 42 -16.14 -21.61 13.26
N TYR A 43 -16.18 -22.94 13.36
CA TYR A 43 -15.02 -23.80 13.08
C TYR A 43 -14.49 -23.72 11.63
N ASN A 44 -15.33 -23.31 10.68
CA ASN A 44 -14.95 -23.18 9.27
C ASN A 44 -14.28 -21.83 8.92
N LYS A 45 -14.39 -20.81 9.78
CA LYS A 45 -13.87 -19.47 9.47
C LYS A 45 -12.40 -19.34 9.87
N ASP A 46 -12.02 -19.94 10.99
CA ASP A 46 -10.66 -19.87 11.51
C ASP A 46 -9.68 -20.68 10.65
N SER A 47 -10.04 -21.91 10.28
CA SER A 47 -9.24 -22.74 9.35
C SER A 47 -9.06 -22.07 7.96
N LYS A 48 -10.10 -21.44 7.42
CA LYS A 48 -9.99 -20.73 6.13
C LYS A 48 -9.08 -19.50 6.19
N ASN A 49 -8.98 -18.85 7.35
CA ASN A 49 -8.09 -17.71 7.52
C ASN A 49 -6.63 -18.17 7.65
N GLU A 50 -6.39 -19.30 8.31
CA GLU A 50 -5.06 -19.93 8.37
C GLU A 50 -4.53 -20.27 6.97
N ASP A 51 -5.33 -20.93 6.13
CA ASP A 51 -4.96 -21.26 4.75
C ASP A 51 -4.61 -20.00 3.92
N LYS A 52 -5.37 -18.92 4.09
CA LYS A 52 -5.12 -17.64 3.43
C LYS A 52 -3.82 -17.00 3.92
N ILE A 53 -3.54 -17.06 5.22
CA ILE A 53 -2.31 -16.55 5.81
C ILE A 53 -1.12 -17.37 5.33
N GLU A 54 -1.23 -18.68 5.25
CA GLU A 54 -0.18 -19.55 4.73
C GLU A 54 0.09 -19.28 3.24
N THR A 55 -0.97 -19.13 2.44
CA THR A 55 -0.88 -18.72 1.05
C THR A 55 -0.17 -17.37 0.90
N LEU A 56 -0.47 -16.40 1.76
CA LEU A 56 0.23 -15.11 1.78
C LEU A 56 1.71 -15.31 2.11
N LYS A 57 2.03 -16.03 3.20
CA LYS A 57 3.42 -16.29 3.64
C LYS A 57 4.25 -17.05 2.61
N SER A 58 3.63 -17.89 1.78
CA SER A 58 4.30 -18.66 0.72
C SER A 58 4.86 -17.77 -0.39
N LYS A 59 4.33 -16.56 -0.57
CA LYS A 59 4.83 -15.64 -1.59
C LYS A 59 6.22 -15.14 -1.21
N LYS A 60 7.07 -15.03 -2.22
CA LYS A 60 8.46 -14.58 -2.05
C LYS A 60 8.58 -13.05 -2.01
N LYS A 61 7.54 -12.33 -2.41
CA LYS A 61 7.55 -10.88 -2.53
C LYS A 61 6.17 -10.29 -2.33
N HIS A 62 6.11 -9.16 -1.65
CA HIS A 62 4.90 -8.40 -1.42
C HIS A 62 5.13 -6.91 -1.65
N PHE A 63 4.11 -6.28 -2.23
CA PHE A 63 4.01 -4.83 -2.34
C PHE A 63 2.74 -4.38 -1.64
N PHE A 64 2.90 -3.38 -0.78
CA PHE A 64 1.81 -2.69 -0.11
C PHE A 64 1.97 -1.19 -0.28
N ILE A 65 0.85 -0.50 -0.43
CA ILE A 65 0.81 0.96 -0.53
C ILE A 65 -0.25 1.43 0.45
N LEU A 66 0.16 2.32 1.33
CA LEU A 66 -0.63 2.87 2.41
C LEU A 66 -0.70 4.38 2.25
N SER A 67 -1.81 4.99 2.64
CA SER A 67 -1.82 6.42 2.88
C SER A 67 -1.04 6.74 4.15
N ARG A 68 -0.64 8.00 4.33
CA ARG A 68 0.00 8.44 5.58
C ARG A 68 -0.85 8.22 6.83
N ALA A 69 -2.18 8.15 6.67
CA ALA A 69 -3.13 7.78 7.72
C ALA A 69 -3.19 6.27 8.03
N GLY A 70 -2.37 5.44 7.36
CA GLY A 70 -2.30 3.99 7.56
C GLY A 70 -3.38 3.20 6.79
N LYS A 71 -4.16 3.83 5.91
CA LYS A 71 -5.18 3.13 5.11
C LYS A 71 -4.54 2.38 3.96
N LEU A 72 -4.93 1.12 3.77
CA LEU A 72 -4.49 0.31 2.63
C LEU A 72 -5.06 0.86 1.31
N VAL A 73 -4.16 1.30 0.44
CA VAL A 73 -4.47 1.77 -0.91
C VAL A 73 -4.33 0.63 -1.92
N TYR A 74 -3.23 -0.15 -1.82
CA TYR A 74 -2.96 -1.26 -2.72
C TYR A 74 -2.24 -2.40 -1.99
N SER A 75 -2.60 -3.62 -2.34
CA SER A 75 -1.86 -4.84 -2.01
C SER A 75 -1.86 -5.77 -3.22
N ARG A 76 -0.70 -6.39 -3.48
CA ARG A 76 -0.59 -7.36 -4.58
C ARG A 76 -1.28 -8.69 -4.28
N TYR A 77 -1.04 -9.23 -3.09
CA TYR A 77 -1.58 -10.52 -2.65
C TYR A 77 -2.29 -10.40 -1.31
N GLY A 78 -3.23 -11.32 -1.08
CA GLY A 78 -3.92 -11.51 0.18
C GLY A 78 -5.30 -10.82 0.23
N ASP A 79 -6.07 -11.22 1.23
CA ASP A 79 -7.35 -10.62 1.55
C ASP A 79 -7.15 -9.30 2.30
N GLU A 80 -8.00 -8.32 2.02
CA GLU A 80 -7.92 -6.99 2.61
C GLU A 80 -8.01 -7.01 4.13
N MET A 81 -8.87 -7.87 4.69
CA MET A 81 -9.05 -7.94 6.14
C MET A 81 -7.74 -8.38 6.83
N ILE A 82 -7.14 -9.46 6.34
CA ILE A 82 -5.89 -10.00 6.87
C ILE A 82 -4.75 -9.00 6.69
N ILE A 83 -4.62 -8.39 5.51
CA ILE A 83 -3.54 -7.43 5.23
C ILE A 83 -3.68 -6.20 6.12
N SER A 84 -4.89 -5.70 6.31
CA SER A 84 -5.13 -4.48 7.11
C SER A 84 -4.63 -4.64 8.55
N GLU A 85 -4.72 -5.83 9.13
CA GLU A 85 -4.15 -6.14 10.45
C GLU A 85 -2.61 -5.98 10.44
N TYR A 86 -1.92 -6.57 9.46
CA TYR A 86 -0.46 -6.43 9.32
C TYR A 86 -0.03 -4.99 9.02
N MET A 87 -0.81 -4.27 8.21
CA MET A 87 -0.52 -2.87 7.88
C MET A 87 -0.65 -1.96 9.10
N GLY A 88 -1.57 -2.25 10.02
CA GLY A 88 -1.65 -1.57 11.31
C GLY A 88 -0.35 -1.68 12.10
N ILE A 89 0.26 -2.87 12.13
CA ILE A 89 1.55 -3.12 12.78
C ILE A 89 2.67 -2.32 12.09
N ILE A 90 2.76 -2.38 10.75
CA ILE A 90 3.76 -1.62 10.00
C ILE A 90 3.61 -0.12 10.23
N GLN A 91 2.38 0.39 10.27
CA GLN A 91 2.10 1.80 10.53
C GLN A 91 2.58 2.24 11.93
N ILE A 92 2.38 1.40 12.95
CA ILE A 92 2.88 1.66 14.30
C ILE A 92 4.41 1.73 14.29
N ILE A 93 5.08 0.79 13.62
CA ILE A 93 6.54 0.77 13.48
C ILE A 93 7.00 2.07 12.80
N ILE A 94 6.43 2.46 11.67
CA ILE A 94 6.76 3.71 10.97
C ILE A 94 6.57 4.94 11.88
N SER A 95 5.42 4.99 12.58
CA SER A 95 5.07 6.12 13.46
C SER A 95 6.03 6.26 14.63
N PHE A 96 6.55 5.14 15.16
CA PHE A 96 7.54 5.14 16.22
C PHE A 96 8.84 5.85 15.80
N PHE A 97 9.35 5.59 14.59
CA PHE A 97 10.55 6.27 14.10
C PHE A 97 10.26 7.74 13.79
N HIS A 98 9.11 8.04 13.18
CA HIS A 98 8.71 9.42 12.89
C HIS A 98 8.64 10.29 14.15
N SER A 99 8.24 9.71 15.30
CA SER A 99 8.22 10.42 16.59
C SER A 99 9.61 10.87 17.09
N LYS A 100 10.68 10.27 16.56
CA LYS A 100 12.08 10.57 16.88
C LYS A 100 12.75 11.44 15.80
N GLU A 101 11.95 12.05 14.92
CA GLU A 101 12.43 12.81 13.75
C GLU A 101 13.27 11.99 12.77
N ASP A 102 13.12 10.66 12.79
CA ASP A 102 13.80 9.73 11.88
C ASP A 102 12.79 9.02 10.98
N ASN A 103 13.20 8.73 9.74
CA ASN A 103 12.38 8.01 8.78
C ASN A 103 12.95 6.61 8.57
N LEU A 104 12.19 5.60 8.98
CA LEU A 104 12.55 4.20 8.75
C LEU A 104 12.61 3.91 7.24
N LYS A 105 13.81 3.59 6.74
CA LYS A 105 14.05 3.29 5.32
C LYS A 105 13.94 1.81 5.02
N SER A 106 14.57 0.98 5.84
CA SER A 106 14.59 -0.46 5.64
C SER A 106 14.92 -1.17 6.94
N PHE A 107 14.57 -2.44 7.00
CA PHE A 107 15.08 -3.37 7.99
C PHE A 107 15.13 -4.76 7.39
N ALA A 108 16.10 -5.55 7.81
CA ALA A 108 16.31 -6.90 7.30
C ALA A 108 16.34 -7.92 8.43
N SER A 109 15.80 -9.09 8.15
CA SER A 109 16.00 -10.33 8.86
C SER A 109 16.62 -11.34 7.90
N LYS A 110 17.19 -12.43 8.42
CA LYS A 110 18.09 -13.37 7.70
C LYS A 110 17.74 -13.62 6.22
N ASP A 111 16.49 -13.95 5.93
CA ASP A 111 16.00 -14.26 4.57
C ASP A 111 14.87 -13.31 4.11
N LEU A 112 14.73 -12.13 4.74
CA LEU A 112 13.65 -11.19 4.49
C LEU A 112 14.14 -9.76 4.62
N ILE A 113 13.98 -8.96 3.56
CA ILE A 113 14.21 -7.53 3.61
C ILE A 113 12.88 -6.79 3.46
N VAL A 114 12.67 -5.78 4.31
CA VAL A 114 11.55 -4.86 4.24
C VAL A 114 12.10 -3.48 3.93
N VAL A 115 11.58 -2.86 2.88
CA VAL A 115 11.94 -1.52 2.44
C VAL A 115 10.69 -0.65 2.48
N ILE A 116 10.83 0.52 3.10
CA ILE A 116 9.77 1.50 3.26
C ILE A 116 10.21 2.77 2.55
N LEU A 117 9.33 3.28 1.69
CA LEU A 117 9.54 4.48 0.91
C LEU A 117 8.37 5.43 1.13
N LEU A 118 8.66 6.61 1.68
CA LEU A 118 7.70 7.70 1.82
C LEU A 118 7.80 8.61 0.60
N GLU A 119 6.76 8.62 -0.23
CA GLU A 119 6.65 9.51 -1.40
C GLU A 119 5.34 10.28 -1.36
N GLY A 120 5.43 11.60 -1.17
CA GLY A 120 4.28 12.47 -0.96
C GLY A 120 3.40 12.00 0.22
N PRO A 121 2.09 11.76 0.02
CA PRO A 121 1.18 11.30 1.07
C PRO A 121 1.09 9.77 1.19
N LEU A 122 1.98 9.01 0.53
CA LEU A 122 1.93 7.55 0.48
C LEU A 122 3.18 6.90 1.11
N TYR A 123 2.95 5.86 1.89
CA TYR A 123 3.98 4.90 2.28
C TYR A 123 3.91 3.69 1.34
N LEU A 124 4.99 3.45 0.62
CA LEU A 124 5.19 2.27 -0.20
C LEU A 124 6.07 1.29 0.55
N VAL A 125 5.61 0.05 0.68
CA VAL A 125 6.29 -0.99 1.45
C VAL A 125 6.54 -2.18 0.54
N GLY A 126 7.81 -2.52 0.38
CA GLY A 126 8.28 -3.70 -0.35
C GLY A 126 8.83 -4.71 0.62
N ILE A 127 8.34 -5.94 0.57
CA ILE A 127 8.86 -7.06 1.35
C ILE A 127 9.37 -8.10 0.38
N SER A 128 10.64 -8.49 0.50
CA SER A 128 11.25 -9.48 -0.39
C SER A 128 12.00 -10.54 0.40
N LYS A 129 11.74 -11.81 0.03
CA LYS A 129 12.56 -12.99 0.37
C LYS A 129 13.51 -13.36 -0.77
N LEU A 130 13.45 -12.61 -1.88
CA LEU A 130 14.41 -12.73 -2.95
C LEU A 130 15.69 -12.02 -2.49
N ARG A 131 16.86 -12.53 -2.89
CA ARG A 131 18.18 -11.96 -2.54
C ARG A 131 18.45 -10.65 -3.29
N GLU A 132 17.55 -9.69 -3.12
CA GLU A 132 17.58 -8.36 -3.72
C GLU A 132 18.19 -7.36 -2.76
N SER A 133 18.89 -6.37 -3.30
CA SER A 133 19.38 -5.23 -2.54
C SER A 133 18.24 -4.26 -2.19
N GLU A 134 18.44 -3.48 -1.13
CA GLU A 134 17.51 -2.39 -0.76
C GLU A 134 17.25 -1.45 -1.95
N THR A 135 18.31 -1.09 -2.68
CA THR A 135 18.23 -0.20 -3.83
C THR A 135 17.36 -0.75 -4.95
N GLN A 136 17.42 -2.06 -5.22
CA GLN A 136 16.58 -2.71 -6.22
C GLN A 136 15.10 -2.68 -5.82
N ILE A 137 14.80 -2.98 -4.55
CA ILE A 137 13.41 -2.95 -4.06
C ILE A 137 12.89 -1.51 -4.07
N LYS A 138 13.70 -0.54 -3.67
CA LYS A 138 13.35 0.89 -3.75
C LYS A 138 13.05 1.33 -5.17
N ALA A 139 13.85 0.90 -6.16
CA ALA A 139 13.59 1.19 -7.57
C ALA A 139 12.25 0.60 -8.05
N GLN A 140 11.91 -0.61 -7.61
CA GLN A 140 10.61 -1.23 -7.93
C GLN A 140 9.44 -0.50 -7.27
N LEU A 141 9.59 -0.04 -6.03
CA LEU A 141 8.59 0.80 -5.36
C LEU A 141 8.39 2.12 -6.11
N ASN A 142 9.47 2.75 -6.61
CA ASN A 142 9.38 3.94 -7.44
C ASN A 142 8.60 3.71 -8.74
N ILE A 143 8.78 2.55 -9.38
CA ILE A 143 8.02 2.17 -10.57
C ILE A 143 6.52 2.06 -10.26
N LEU A 144 6.15 1.44 -9.14
CA LEU A 144 4.76 1.37 -8.67
C LEU A 144 4.19 2.76 -8.33
N TYR A 145 4.96 3.61 -7.67
CA TYR A 145 4.56 4.99 -7.38
C TYR A 145 4.30 5.79 -8.66
N THR A 146 5.18 5.64 -9.65
CA THR A 146 5.04 6.29 -10.96
C THR A 146 3.77 5.81 -11.67
N GLN A 147 3.43 4.53 -11.56
CA GLN A 147 2.18 3.99 -12.12
C GLN A 147 0.94 4.60 -11.45
N ILE A 148 0.93 4.71 -10.12
CA ILE A 148 -0.17 5.38 -9.39
C ILE A 148 -0.29 6.84 -9.83
N THR A 149 0.84 7.53 -9.93
CA THR A 149 0.88 8.94 -10.30
C THR A 149 0.42 9.15 -11.74
N THR A 150 0.68 8.20 -12.64
CA THR A 150 0.15 8.22 -14.01
C THR A 150 -1.37 8.04 -14.03
N ILE A 151 -1.91 7.14 -13.21
CA ILE A 151 -3.35 6.87 -13.14
C ILE A 151 -4.12 8.05 -12.53
N LEU A 152 -3.64 8.57 -11.40
CA LEU A 152 -4.35 9.57 -10.61
C LEU A 152 -3.93 11.01 -10.92
N THR A 153 -2.80 11.23 -11.58
CA THR A 153 -2.12 12.53 -11.72
C THR A 153 -1.67 13.11 -10.37
N LEU A 154 -0.42 13.59 -10.28
CA LEU A 154 0.17 14.07 -9.02
C LEU A 154 -0.65 15.19 -8.38
N ASP A 155 -1.15 16.14 -9.17
CA ASP A 155 -1.91 17.29 -8.68
C ASP A 155 -3.21 16.89 -8.01
N LYS A 156 -3.94 15.93 -8.58
CA LYS A 156 -5.18 15.42 -7.97
C LYS A 156 -4.86 14.71 -6.66
N LEU A 157 -3.77 13.94 -6.61
CA LEU A 157 -3.36 13.21 -5.42
C LEU A 157 -3.01 14.18 -4.27
N LEU A 158 -2.19 15.20 -4.53
CA LEU A 158 -1.84 16.23 -3.54
C LEU A 158 -3.07 17.04 -3.11
N ASN A 159 -3.90 17.45 -4.07
CA ASN A 159 -5.09 18.25 -3.78
C ASN A 159 -6.10 17.48 -2.91
N ILE A 160 -6.30 16.19 -3.17
CA ILE A 160 -7.18 15.32 -2.38
C ILE A 160 -6.68 15.23 -0.94
N PHE A 161 -5.39 14.95 -0.73
CA PHE A 161 -4.85 14.79 0.62
C PHE A 161 -4.72 16.12 1.37
N ALA A 162 -4.56 17.26 0.67
CA ALA A 162 -4.60 18.58 1.28
C ALA A 162 -5.99 18.94 1.84
N HIS A 163 -7.07 18.50 1.17
CA HIS A 163 -8.44 18.77 1.60
C HIS A 163 -9.01 17.70 2.55
N LYS A 164 -8.60 16.44 2.37
CA LYS A 164 -9.05 15.29 3.16
C LYS A 164 -7.90 14.31 3.37
N GLU A 165 -7.17 14.46 4.46
CA GLU A 165 -6.08 13.56 4.85
C GLU A 165 -6.52 12.08 4.95
N ASN A 166 -7.79 11.85 5.30
CA ASN A 166 -8.39 10.52 5.46
C ASN A 166 -9.14 10.02 4.22
N PHE A 167 -8.91 10.59 3.03
CA PHE A 167 -9.59 10.16 1.82
C PHE A 167 -9.25 8.69 1.46
N ASP A 168 -10.25 7.97 0.96
CA ASP A 168 -10.08 6.59 0.51
C ASP A 168 -9.59 6.54 -0.94
N LEU A 169 -8.27 6.54 -1.10
CA LEU A 169 -7.60 6.49 -2.40
C LEU A 169 -7.88 5.19 -3.17
N LYS A 170 -8.20 4.10 -2.47
CA LYS A 170 -8.49 2.81 -3.08
C LYS A 170 -9.73 2.90 -3.97
N ARG A 171 -10.75 3.62 -3.54
CA ARG A 171 -11.97 3.84 -4.32
C ARG A 171 -11.68 4.60 -5.62
N LEU A 172 -10.69 5.48 -5.60
CA LEU A 172 -10.30 6.26 -6.78
C LEU A 172 -9.50 5.42 -7.78
N LEU A 173 -8.68 4.48 -7.29
CA LEU A 173 -8.02 3.49 -8.15
C LEU A 173 -9.04 2.58 -8.83
N GLY A 174 -10.08 2.13 -8.12
CA GLY A 174 -11.17 1.33 -8.71
C GLY A 174 -10.64 0.21 -9.60
N ASN A 175 -11.08 0.17 -10.87
CA ASN A 175 -10.70 -0.86 -11.84
C ASN A 175 -9.27 -0.71 -12.39
N THR A 176 -8.59 0.40 -12.14
CA THR A 176 -7.21 0.62 -12.61
C THR A 176 -6.17 -0.16 -11.80
N LYS A 177 -6.59 -0.81 -10.69
CA LYS A 177 -5.76 -1.74 -9.92
C LYS A 177 -5.16 -2.84 -10.80
N ILE A 178 -5.85 -3.26 -11.86
CA ILE A 178 -5.37 -4.29 -12.78
C ILE A 178 -4.00 -3.94 -13.39
N PHE A 179 -3.71 -2.65 -13.61
CA PHE A 179 -2.43 -2.21 -14.13
C PHE A 179 -1.32 -2.32 -13.08
N LEU A 180 -1.62 -2.04 -11.81
CA LEU A 180 -0.69 -2.24 -10.70
C LEU A 180 -0.42 -3.73 -10.45
N ASP A 181 -1.43 -4.57 -10.61
CA ASP A 181 -1.32 -6.02 -10.52
C ASP A 181 -0.44 -6.59 -11.62
N ALA A 182 -0.69 -6.21 -12.87
CA ALA A 182 0.14 -6.63 -14.01
C ALA A 182 1.59 -6.15 -13.86
N LEU A 183 1.81 -4.90 -13.45
CA LEU A 183 3.14 -4.35 -13.24
C LEU A 183 3.88 -5.08 -12.10
N SER A 184 3.19 -5.36 -11.00
CA SER A 184 3.74 -6.12 -9.89
C SER A 184 4.12 -7.54 -10.30
N ASP A 185 3.33 -8.19 -11.15
CA ASP A 185 3.66 -9.52 -11.67
C ASP A 185 4.95 -9.51 -12.50
N VAL A 186 5.06 -8.55 -13.43
CA VAL A 186 6.28 -8.34 -14.24
C VAL A 186 7.51 -8.09 -13.34
N ILE A 187 7.36 -7.30 -12.28
CA ILE A 187 8.43 -7.06 -11.29
C ILE A 187 8.81 -8.34 -10.53
N ILE A 188 7.83 -9.17 -10.16
CA ILE A 188 8.04 -10.40 -9.38
C ILE A 188 8.66 -11.50 -10.25
N GLU A 189 8.30 -11.58 -11.52
CA GLU A 189 8.88 -12.48 -12.51
C GLU A 189 10.34 -12.11 -12.85
N GLY A 190 10.76 -10.89 -12.53
CA GLY A 190 12.15 -10.44 -12.68
C GLY A 190 12.49 -10.05 -14.11
N GLU A 191 11.52 -9.49 -14.85
CA GLU A 191 11.72 -9.04 -16.22
C GLU A 191 12.86 -8.00 -16.30
N PRO A 192 13.92 -8.23 -17.12
CA PRO A 192 15.09 -7.36 -17.18
C PRO A 192 14.78 -5.91 -17.53
N SER A 193 13.70 -5.68 -18.30
CA SER A 193 13.25 -4.34 -18.68
C SER A 193 12.96 -3.48 -17.44
N ILE A 194 12.37 -4.05 -16.39
CA ILE A 194 12.11 -3.34 -15.13
C ILE A 194 13.41 -2.99 -14.41
N LEU A 195 14.35 -3.95 -14.34
CA LEU A 195 15.63 -3.75 -13.66
C LEU A 195 16.49 -2.68 -14.35
N LEU A 196 16.38 -2.58 -15.67
CA LEU A 196 17.15 -1.64 -16.49
C LEU A 196 16.41 -0.33 -16.78
N ASN A 197 15.21 -0.11 -16.20
CA ASN A 197 14.32 1.00 -16.57
C ASN A 197 14.09 1.10 -18.10
N GLY A 198 14.06 -0.04 -18.78
CA GLY A 198 13.82 -0.16 -20.20
C GLY A 198 12.34 -0.27 -20.55
N LEU A 199 12.00 0.07 -21.80
CA LEU A 199 10.66 -0.11 -22.34
C LEU A 199 10.42 -1.58 -22.69
N GLN A 200 9.31 -2.15 -22.22
CA GLN A 200 8.89 -3.48 -22.65
C GLN A 200 8.28 -3.40 -24.05
N CYS A 201 9.04 -3.83 -25.05
CA CYS A 201 8.57 -3.86 -26.43
C CYS A 201 7.61 -5.03 -26.66
N LEU A 202 6.41 -4.74 -27.17
CA LEU A 202 5.49 -5.79 -27.63
C LEU A 202 6.05 -6.46 -28.89
N ARG A 203 6.27 -7.77 -28.84
CA ARG A 203 6.77 -8.54 -29.99
C ARG A 203 5.65 -8.77 -31.01
N LEU A 204 5.64 -7.98 -32.08
CA LEU A 204 4.64 -8.05 -33.16
C LEU A 204 5.12 -8.90 -34.34
N ARG A 205 4.20 -9.58 -35.06
CA ARG A 205 4.50 -10.26 -36.33
C ARG A 205 4.85 -9.23 -37.42
N LYS A 206 5.73 -9.60 -38.37
CA LYS A 206 6.18 -8.71 -39.46
C LYS A 206 5.01 -8.09 -40.24
N SER A 207 3.98 -8.89 -40.56
CA SER A 207 2.79 -8.43 -41.29
C SER A 207 2.04 -7.30 -40.56
N ILE A 208 1.93 -7.40 -39.23
CA ILE A 208 1.29 -6.37 -38.39
C ILE A 208 2.17 -5.12 -38.34
N ARG A 209 3.50 -5.29 -38.15
CA ARG A 209 4.44 -4.16 -38.13
C ARG A 209 4.38 -3.33 -39.41
N ILE A 210 4.39 -3.97 -40.58
CA ILE A 210 4.29 -3.28 -41.88
C ILE A 210 2.97 -2.53 -42.01
N LYS A 211 1.85 -3.13 -41.56
CA LYS A 211 0.55 -2.46 -41.58
C LYS A 211 0.55 -1.20 -40.72
N ILE A 212 1.01 -1.30 -39.47
CA ILE A 212 1.10 -0.17 -38.54
C ILE A 212 1.99 0.93 -39.13
N ASP A 213 3.18 0.56 -39.62
CA ASP A 213 4.13 1.49 -40.23
C ASP A 213 3.51 2.26 -41.41
N SER A 214 2.82 1.54 -42.31
CA SER A 214 2.13 2.18 -43.45
C SER A 214 1.03 3.16 -43.03
N ILE A 215 0.34 2.90 -41.91
CA ILE A 215 -0.69 3.78 -41.37
C ILE A 215 -0.05 5.02 -40.75
N LEU A 216 1.01 4.84 -39.96
CA LEU A 216 1.72 5.94 -39.31
C LEU A 216 2.37 6.89 -40.34
N ILE A 217 2.94 6.35 -41.42
CA ILE A 217 3.50 7.16 -42.52
C ILE A 217 2.39 7.97 -43.21
N LYS A 218 1.23 7.36 -43.47
CA LYS A 218 0.09 8.05 -44.09
C LYS A 218 -0.53 9.13 -43.21
N ALA A 219 -0.55 8.90 -41.89
CA ALA A 219 -1.11 9.83 -40.91
C ALA A 219 -0.08 10.86 -40.40
N ARG A 220 1.12 10.90 -40.98
CA ARG A 220 2.14 11.90 -40.66
C ARG A 220 1.58 13.29 -40.92
N ALA A 221 1.60 14.15 -39.90
CA ALA A 221 1.31 15.57 -40.08
C ALA A 221 2.38 16.20 -40.98
N GLU A 222 1.96 16.89 -42.03
CA GLU A 222 2.84 17.79 -42.78
C GLU A 222 3.07 19.01 -41.89
N VAL A 223 4.31 19.12 -41.39
CA VAL A 223 4.82 20.26 -40.63
C VAL A 223 5.48 21.22 -41.61
#